data_AF-A0A1I0WTI6-F1
#
_entry.id   AF-A0A1I0WTI6-F1
#
_cell.length_a   1.000
_cell.length_b   1.000
_cell.length_c   1.000
_cell.angle_alpha   90.00
_cell.angle_beta   90.00
_cell.angle_gamma   90.00
#
_symmetry.space_group_name_H-M   'P 1'
#
loop_
_entity.id
_entity.type
_entity.pdbx_description
1 polymer ?
#
loop_
_entity_poly.entity_id
_entity_poly.type
_entity_poly.pdbx_seq_one_letter_code
_entity_poly.pdbx_strand_id
1 'polypeptide(L)' 'MDENVLEQVYQEKLEERIIAQLAKEKAIPLEKAMHIYYGSELADKIHNGMEGIQYLDYRVLVQILEETEPNKFFDN' A
#
# COMPACT_ATOMS: atom_id res chain seq x y z
N MET A 1 16.95 19.72 5.19
CA MET A 1 16.50 18.40 4.72
C MET A 1 15.91 18.66 3.34
N ASP A 2 16.37 17.94 2.33
CA ASP A 2 15.83 18.06 0.97
C ASP A 2 14.36 17.58 0.98
N GLU A 3 13.45 18.33 0.38
CA GLU A 3 12.02 17.99 0.33
C GLU A 3 11.79 16.59 -0.27
N ASN A 4 12.64 16.20 -1.23
CA ASN A 4 12.58 14.88 -1.84
C ASN A 4 12.87 13.74 -0.85
N VAL A 5 13.77 13.96 0.10
CA VAL A 5 14.10 12.97 1.15
C VAL A 5 12.94 12.83 2.13
N LEU A 6 12.25 13.92 2.44
CA LEU A 6 11.10 13.89 3.34
C LEU A 6 9.94 13.11 2.71
N GLU A 7 9.67 13.35 1.42
CA GLU A 7 8.60 12.66 0.69
C GLU A 7 8.88 11.15 0.58
N GLN A 8 10.12 10.76 0.29
CA GLN A 8 10.53 9.34 0.26
C GLN A 8 10.29 8.65 1.61
N VAL A 9 10.76 9.25 2.71
CA VAL A 9 10.55 8.71 4.07
C VAL A 9 9.06 8.64 4.43
N TYR A 10 8.26 9.59 3.95
CA TYR A 10 6.82 9.56 4.15
C TYR A 10 6.16 8.41 3.38
N GLN A 11 6.50 8.25 2.10
CA GLN A 11 6.01 7.16 1.27
C GLN A 11 6.40 5.80 1.87
N GLU A 12 7.67 5.55 2.17
CA GLU A 12 8.13 4.29 2.77
C GLU A 12 7.32 3.91 4.03
N LYS A 13 7.09 4.88 4.92
CA LYS A 13 6.27 4.67 6.13
C LYS A 13 4.80 4.38 5.83
N LEU A 14 4.27 4.97 4.76
CA LEU A 14 2.91 4.69 4.31
C LEU A 14 2.82 3.25 3.80
N GLU A 15 3.76 2.81 2.96
CA GLU A 15 3.82 1.43 2.45
C GLU A 15 3.89 0.42 3.60
N GLU A 16 4.80 0.63 4.57
CA GLU A 16 4.94 -0.22 5.75
C GLU A 16 3.61 -0.37 6.51
N ARG A 17 2.86 0.71 6.67
CA ARG A 17 1.57 0.71 7.36
C ARG A 17 0.48 -0.01 6.57
N ILE A 18 0.43 0.18 5.25
CA ILE A 18 -0.51 -0.52 4.37
C ILE A 18 -0.26 -2.04 4.47
N ILE A 19 1.00 -2.46 4.29
CA ILE A 19 1.40 -3.87 4.33
C ILE A 19 1.09 -4.49 5.69
N ALA A 20 1.44 -3.80 6.79
CA ALA A 20 1.17 -4.29 8.14
C ALA A 20 -0.34 -4.41 8.43
N GLN A 21 -1.14 -3.44 7.98
CA GLN A 21 -2.59 -3.47 8.13
C GLN A 21 -3.20 -4.60 7.30
N LEU A 22 -2.74 -4.80 6.07
CA LEU A 22 -3.20 -5.86 5.18
C LEU A 22 -2.92 -7.25 5.77
N ALA A 23 -1.70 -7.46 6.28
CA ALA A 23 -1.30 -8.70 6.94
C ALA A 23 -2.21 -9.01 8.15
N LYS A 24 -2.54 -7.97 8.93
CA LYS A 24 -3.41 -8.08 10.10
C LYS A 24 -4.86 -8.39 9.73
N GLU A 25 -5.46 -7.68 8.77
CA GLU A 25 -6.88 -7.82 8.42
C GLU A 25 -7.18 -9.14 7.71
N LYS A 26 -6.28 -9.59 6.84
CA LYS A 26 -6.42 -10.86 6.12
C LYS A 26 -5.85 -12.05 6.88
N ALA A 27 -5.23 -11.84 8.04
CA ALA A 27 -4.52 -12.86 8.81
C ALA A 27 -3.50 -13.65 7.97
N ILE A 28 -2.73 -12.94 7.14
CA ILE A 28 -1.70 -13.51 6.25
C ILE A 28 -0.29 -13.14 6.71
N PRO A 29 0.74 -13.92 6.34
CA PRO A 29 2.13 -13.54 6.59
C PRO A 29 2.49 -12.21 5.94
N LEU A 30 3.41 -11.48 6.55
CA LEU A 30 3.90 -10.18 6.03
C LEU A 30 4.42 -10.31 4.59
N GLU A 31 5.12 -11.41 4.28
CA GLU A 31 5.61 -11.71 2.93
C GLU A 31 4.48 -11.78 1.89
N LYS A 32 3.34 -12.43 2.22
CA LYS A 32 2.18 -12.48 1.32
C LYS A 32 1.54 -11.10 1.18
N ALA A 33 1.46 -10.31 2.26
CA ALA A 33 0.97 -8.94 2.20
C ALA A 33 1.86 -8.04 1.33
N MET A 34 3.18 -8.17 1.43
CA MET A 34 4.14 -7.47 0.57
C MET A 34 3.94 -7.84 -0.90
N HIS A 35 3.82 -9.14 -1.20
CA HIS A 35 3.57 -9.60 -2.57
C HIS A 35 2.28 -9.01 -3.15
N ILE A 36 1.20 -8.97 -2.36
CA ILE A 36 -0.08 -8.36 -2.78
C ILE A 36 0.09 -6.86 -3.02
N TYR A 37 0.70 -6.13 -2.08
CA TYR A 37 0.87 -4.68 -2.17
C TYR A 37 1.78 -4.29 -3.34
N TYR A 38 3.01 -4.81 -3.41
CA TYR A 38 3.95 -4.44 -4.48
C TYR A 38 3.55 -4.93 -5.86
N GLY A 39 2.65 -5.92 -5.93
CA GLY A 39 2.03 -6.31 -7.18
C GLY A 39 0.85 -5.43 -7.60
N SER A 40 0.44 -4.43 -6.81
CA SER A 40 -0.80 -3.67 -7.00
C SER A 40 -0.68 -2.42 -7.85
N GLU A 41 -1.76 -2.09 -8.57
CA GLU A 41 -1.86 -0.79 -9.25
C GLU A 41 -1.93 0.35 -8.22
N LEU A 42 -2.45 0.08 -7.02
CA LEU A 42 -2.42 1.03 -5.91
C LEU A 42 -0.99 1.44 -5.55
N ALA A 43 -0.06 0.49 -5.45
CA ALA A 43 1.33 0.78 -5.13
C ALA A 43 1.97 1.67 -6.21
N ASP A 44 1.69 1.39 -7.49
CA ASP A 44 2.14 2.24 -8.60
C ASP A 44 1.56 3.66 -8.50
N LYS A 45 0.28 3.80 -8.14
CA LYS A 45 -0.36 5.12 -7.96
C LYS A 45 0.25 5.91 -6.80
N ILE A 46 0.54 5.25 -5.68
CA ILE A 46 1.20 5.85 -4.52
C ILE A 46 2.61 6.31 -4.89
N HIS A 47 3.39 5.42 -5.55
CA HIS A 47 4.76 5.72 -5.96
C HIS A 47 4.82 6.91 -6.92
N ASN A 48 3.93 6.95 -7.90
CA ASN A 48 3.86 8.03 -8.88
C ASN A 48 3.14 9.31 -8.37
N GLY A 49 2.65 9.30 -7.13
CA GLY A 49 1.93 10.43 -6.54
C GLY A 49 0.63 10.80 -7.28
N MET A 50 -0.02 9.83 -7.90
CA MET A 50 -1.20 10.05 -8.73
C MET A 50 -2.37 10.59 -7.90
N GLU A 51 -2.93 11.72 -8.35
CA GLU A 51 -4.13 12.34 -7.75
C GLU A 51 -4.01 12.64 -6.24
N GLY A 52 -2.78 12.69 -5.70
CA GLY A 52 -2.54 12.91 -4.27
C GLY A 52 -2.90 11.71 -3.39
N ILE A 53 -3.05 10.51 -3.96
CA ILE A 53 -3.45 9.29 -3.25
C ILE A 53 -2.49 8.92 -2.10
N GLN A 54 -1.20 9.28 -2.23
CA GLN A 54 -0.19 9.08 -1.21
C GLN A 54 -0.47 9.84 0.10
N TYR A 55 -1.36 10.84 0.09
CA TYR A 55 -1.73 11.59 1.29
C TYR A 55 -2.98 11.04 2.01
N LEU A 56 -3.59 9.96 1.50
CA LEU A 56 -4.70 9.30 2.18
C LEU A 56 -4.22 8.47 3.38
N ASP A 57 -5.15 8.19 4.31
CA ASP A 57 -4.88 7.30 5.43
C ASP A 57 -4.65 5.86 4.93
N TYR A 58 -3.66 5.19 5.49
CA TYR A 58 -3.28 3.82 5.14
C TYR A 58 -4.45 2.82 5.21
N ARG A 59 -5.43 3.02 6.09
CA ARG A 59 -6.62 2.14 6.17
C ARG A 59 -7.55 2.32 4.99
N VAL A 60 -7.70 3.55 4.51
CA VAL A 60 -8.46 3.86 3.30
C VAL A 60 -7.77 3.25 2.08
N LEU A 61 -6.43 3.32 2.03
CA LEU A 61 -5.65 2.71 0.96
C LEU A 61 -5.79 1.18 0.94
N VAL A 62 -5.78 0.53 2.10
CA VAL A 62 -6.08 -0.92 2.19
C VAL A 62 -7.49 -1.22 1.70
N GLN A 63 -8.49 -0.44 2.11
CA GLN A 63 -9.86 -0.63 1.62
C GLN A 63 -9.96 -0.46 0.10
N ILE A 64 -9.31 0.57 -0.47
CA ILE A 64 -9.25 0.77 -1.92
C ILE A 64 -8.64 -0.45 -2.59
N LEU A 65 -7.51 -0.96 -2.11
CA LEU A 65 -6.86 -2.15 -2.66
C LEU A 65 -7.80 -3.36 -2.71
N GLU A 66 -8.55 -3.59 -1.63
CA GLU A 66 -9.49 -4.69 -1.52
C GLU A 66 -10.69 -4.53 -2.46
N GLU A 67 -11.19 -3.32 -2.63
CA GLU A 67 -12.35 -3.02 -3.49
C GLU A 67 -12.00 -3.00 -4.98
N THR A 68 -10.83 -2.47 -5.34
CA THR A 68 -10.44 -2.28 -6.75
C THR A 68 -9.65 -3.45 -7.32
N GLU A 69 -8.92 -4.18 -6.49
CA GLU A 69 -8.04 -5.27 -6.91
C GLU A 69 -8.31 -6.60 -6.16
N PRO A 70 -9.59 -7.04 -6.03
CA PRO A 70 -9.94 -8.22 -5.23
C PRO A 70 -9.26 -9.51 -5.73
N ASN A 71 -8.94 -9.58 -7.03
CA ASN A 71 -8.27 -10.74 -7.64
C ASN A 71 -6.92 -11.07 -6.97
N LYS A 72 -6.22 -10.08 -6.40
CA LYS A 72 -4.91 -10.31 -5.75
C LYS A 72 -4.98 -11.12 -4.47
N PHE A 73 -6.18 -11.29 -3.91
CA PHE A 73 -6.41 -12.03 -2.69
C PHE A 73 -6.80 -13.50 -2.92
N PHE A 74 -7.08 -13.88 -4.18
CA PHE A 74 -7.55 -15.23 -4.52
C PHE A 74 -6.45 -16.15 -5.06
N ASP A 75 -5.24 -15.65 -5.28
CA ASP A 75 -4.11 -16.48 -5.69
C ASP A 75 -3.51 -17.22 -4.48
N ASN A 76 -3.55 -18.56 -4.59
CA ASN A 76 -2.97 -19.54 -3.66
C ASN A 76 -1.57 -19.95 -4.10
#